data_AF-A0A1F6V3B3-F1
#
_entry.id   AF-A0A1F6V3B3-F1
#
_cell.length_a   1.000
_cell.length_b   1.000
_cell.length_c   1.000
_cell.angle_alpha   90.00
_cell.angle_beta   90.00
_cell.angle_gamma   90.00
#
_symmetry.space_group_name_H-M   'P 1'
#
loop_
_entity.id
_entity.type
_entity.pdbx_description
1 polymer ?
#
loop_
_entity_poly.entity_id
_entity_poly.type
_entity_poly.pdbx_seq_one_letter_code
_entity_poly.pdbx_strand_id
1 'polypeptide(L)'
;MTTNDVGHNGKRTHVAPETPGSIHEGGELGYSLSHAFGAVFDNPDLIAACVIGDGEAETGPLATAWHSNKFLNPANDGAVPPILHLNGYKIANPTVLARIPRAELESLLIGYGYRPYFVEGHDPEPMHRQMAATLDVAIEEICAIPQAARTDGATVADRPRWPMIVLRSPKGWTGPKEVDSEAARARQAHRAPAIRGATRRGHAGDSKLEMAVLATRQKYNSFP
;
A
#
# COMPACT_ATOMS: atom_id res chain seq x y z
N MET A 1 -12.22 26.15 -9.27
CA MET A 1 -11.93 26.38 -10.70
C MET A 1 -11.11 25.19 -11.17
N THR A 2 -11.81 24.14 -11.61
CA THR A 2 -11.28 22.79 -11.85
C THR A 2 -11.30 22.49 -13.35
N THR A 3 -10.13 22.50 -13.98
CA THR A 3 -9.87 22.03 -15.36
C THR A 3 -8.36 21.68 -15.35
N ASN A 4 -7.86 20.49 -15.66
CA ASN A 4 -8.20 19.50 -16.66
C ASN A 4 -7.52 18.17 -16.27
N ASP A 5 -8.22 17.03 -16.30
CA ASP A 5 -7.59 15.71 -16.49
C ASP A 5 -8.62 14.70 -17.01
N VAL A 6 -9.21 15.03 -18.16
CA VAL A 6 -10.05 14.11 -18.93
C VAL A 6 -9.15 13.41 -19.95
N GLY A 7 -8.89 12.11 -19.75
CA GLY A 7 -8.20 11.27 -20.73
C GLY A 7 -9.06 11.05 -21.98
N HIS A 8 -8.42 10.76 -23.12
CA HIS A 8 -9.09 10.45 -24.38
C HIS A 8 -10.00 9.21 -24.18
N ASN A 9 -11.32 9.40 -24.25
CA ASN A 9 -12.45 8.48 -23.91
C ASN A 9 -13.22 8.77 -22.61
N GLY A 10 -12.98 9.90 -21.93
CA GLY A 10 -13.80 10.34 -20.79
C GLY A 10 -13.54 9.58 -19.48
N LYS A 11 -12.58 8.64 -19.48
CA LYS A 11 -12.12 7.95 -18.27
C LYS A 11 -11.00 8.77 -17.61
N ARG A 12 -11.08 8.95 -16.30
CA ARG A 12 -10.04 9.59 -15.49
C ARG A 12 -8.82 8.68 -15.34
N THR A 13 -7.64 9.28 -15.16
CA THR A 13 -6.34 8.59 -14.99
C THR A 13 -6.00 8.24 -13.55
N HIS A 14 -6.99 8.36 -12.66
CA HIS A 14 -6.91 8.03 -11.24
C HIS A 14 -7.91 6.91 -10.96
N VAL A 15 -7.87 6.35 -9.74
CA VAL A 15 -8.84 5.35 -9.26
C VAL A 15 -10.17 6.04 -8.92
N ALA A 16 -10.74 6.73 -9.90
CA ALA A 16 -11.89 7.59 -9.77
C ALA A 16 -13.11 6.84 -9.20
N PRO A 17 -14.14 7.56 -8.71
CA PRO A 17 -15.37 6.95 -8.19
C PRO A 17 -16.09 6.00 -9.18
N GLU A 18 -15.77 6.13 -10.47
CA GLU A 18 -16.29 5.30 -11.55
C GLU A 18 -15.67 3.90 -11.57
N THR A 19 -14.53 3.69 -10.91
CA THR A 19 -13.84 2.41 -10.78
C THR A 19 -14.53 1.54 -9.72
N PRO A 20 -15.14 0.40 -10.08
CA PRO A 20 -15.78 -0.48 -9.12
C PRO A 20 -14.82 -0.92 -8.01
N GLY A 21 -15.25 -0.79 -6.76
CA GLY A 21 -14.44 -1.08 -5.58
C GLY A 21 -13.58 0.10 -5.09
N SER A 22 -13.56 1.23 -5.81
CA SER A 22 -12.89 2.44 -5.32
C SER A 22 -13.69 3.15 -4.24
N ILE A 23 -13.05 3.40 -3.11
CA ILE A 23 -13.49 4.33 -2.07
C ILE A 23 -12.44 5.42 -1.81
N HIS A 24 -11.38 5.44 -2.62
CA HIS A 24 -10.24 6.35 -2.48
C HIS A 24 -9.61 6.59 -3.86
N GLU A 25 -9.74 7.81 -4.37
CA GLU A 25 -9.24 8.16 -5.72
C GLU A 25 -7.72 8.32 -5.78
N GLY A 26 -7.09 8.79 -4.70
CA GLY A 26 -5.64 8.99 -4.63
C GLY A 26 -5.11 10.12 -5.52
N GLY A 27 -5.97 11.06 -5.94
CA GLY A 27 -5.56 12.25 -6.71
C GLY A 27 -4.77 13.25 -5.85
N GLU A 28 -5.31 13.61 -4.68
CA GLU A 28 -4.57 14.29 -3.62
C GLU A 28 -4.00 13.27 -2.65
N LEU A 29 -2.68 13.27 -2.51
CA LEU A 29 -1.92 12.32 -1.71
C LEU A 29 -2.00 12.65 -0.21
N GLY A 30 -2.08 11.63 0.64
CA GLY A 30 -1.93 11.75 2.10
C GLY A 30 -3.06 11.13 2.92
N TYR A 31 -4.16 10.73 2.28
CA TYR A 31 -5.38 10.28 2.97
C TYR A 31 -5.62 8.77 2.89
N SER A 32 -4.73 8.01 2.25
CA SER A 32 -4.89 6.56 2.06
C SER A 32 -5.12 5.84 3.39
N LEU A 33 -4.23 6.06 4.36
CA LEU A 33 -4.26 5.37 5.64
C LEU A 33 -5.43 5.84 6.52
N SER A 34 -5.74 7.13 6.56
CA SER A 34 -6.89 7.63 7.32
C SER A 34 -8.22 7.10 6.77
N HIS A 35 -8.37 7.01 5.44
CA HIS A 35 -9.54 6.39 4.82
C HIS A 35 -9.63 4.89 5.14
N ALA A 36 -8.51 4.16 5.11
CA ALA A 36 -8.48 2.74 5.45
C ALA A 36 -8.92 2.48 6.89
N PHE A 37 -8.42 3.28 7.85
CA PHE A 37 -8.86 3.18 9.25
C PHE A 37 -10.34 3.56 9.41
N GLY A 38 -10.79 4.63 8.76
CA GLY A 38 -12.20 5.02 8.75
C GLY A 38 -13.13 3.92 8.23
N ALA A 39 -12.69 3.13 7.26
CA ALA A 39 -13.48 2.06 6.66
C ALA A 39 -13.67 0.84 7.59
N VAL A 40 -12.69 0.56 8.47
CA VAL A 40 -12.71 -0.63 9.34
C VAL A 40 -13.32 -0.38 10.72
N PHE A 41 -13.49 0.88 11.13
CA PHE A 41 -14.18 1.18 12.38
C PHE A 41 -15.61 0.65 12.36
N ASP A 42 -16.03 0.05 13.47
CA ASP A 42 -17.32 -0.65 13.63
C ASP A 42 -17.59 -1.74 12.57
N ASN A 43 -16.53 -2.25 11.93
CA ASN A 43 -16.62 -3.23 10.86
C ASN A 43 -15.65 -4.41 11.10
N PRO A 44 -15.97 -5.27 12.08
CA PRO A 44 -15.06 -6.26 12.66
C PRO A 44 -14.51 -7.31 11.69
N ASP A 45 -15.16 -7.48 10.54
CA ASP A 45 -14.85 -8.53 9.56
C ASP A 45 -14.24 -7.97 8.27
N LEU A 46 -13.94 -6.66 8.26
CA LEU A 46 -13.29 -5.99 7.15
C LEU A 46 -11.78 -5.93 7.37
N ILE A 47 -11.05 -6.39 6.35
CA ILE A 47 -9.64 -6.07 6.19
C ILE A 47 -9.51 -5.07 5.03
N ALA A 48 -8.93 -3.91 5.32
CA ALA A 48 -8.66 -2.86 4.34
C ALA A 48 -7.15 -2.78 4.08
N ALA A 49 -6.66 -3.53 3.10
CA ALA A 49 -5.25 -3.48 2.72
C ALA A 49 -4.93 -2.13 2.08
N CYS A 50 -4.03 -1.38 2.71
CA CYS A 50 -3.73 0.01 2.34
C CYS A 50 -2.33 0.11 1.75
N VAL A 51 -2.23 0.18 0.42
CA VAL A 51 -0.96 0.49 -0.25
C VAL A 51 -0.67 1.97 -0.03
N ILE A 52 0.58 2.30 0.33
CA ILE A 52 1.06 3.64 0.64
C ILE A 52 2.27 3.93 -0.24
N GLY A 53 2.20 4.99 -1.04
CA GLY A 53 3.37 5.44 -1.79
C GLY A 53 4.44 6.03 -0.85
N ASP A 54 5.71 5.73 -1.07
CA ASP A 54 6.81 6.33 -0.33
C ASP A 54 6.91 7.86 -0.47
N GLY A 55 6.46 8.41 -1.60
CA GLY A 55 6.31 9.85 -1.79
C GLY A 55 5.08 10.43 -1.05
N GLU A 56 4.00 9.67 -0.95
CA GLU A 56 2.83 10.04 -0.13
C GLU A 56 3.21 10.10 1.35
N ALA A 57 4.08 9.18 1.80
CA ALA A 57 4.51 9.07 3.20
C ALA A 57 5.25 10.30 3.73
N GLU A 58 5.68 11.20 2.85
CA GLU A 58 6.28 12.48 3.23
C GLU A 58 5.24 13.58 3.51
N THR A 59 3.96 13.33 3.21
CA THR A 59 2.88 14.29 3.49
C THR A 59 2.55 14.31 4.98
N GLY A 60 2.22 15.49 5.51
CA GLY A 60 1.81 15.65 6.91
C GLY A 60 0.60 14.77 7.30
N PRO A 61 -0.48 14.72 6.50
CA PRO A 61 -1.62 13.86 6.75
C PRO A 61 -1.25 12.38 6.89
N LEU A 62 -0.40 11.84 6.01
CA LEU A 62 -0.02 10.42 6.10
C LEU A 62 0.93 10.15 7.27
N ALA A 63 1.88 11.06 7.53
CA ALA A 63 2.82 10.94 8.65
C ALA A 63 2.10 10.83 10.00
N THR A 64 0.99 11.56 10.19
CA THR A 64 0.18 11.44 11.42
C THR A 64 -0.77 10.24 11.40
N ALA A 65 -1.24 9.81 10.22
CA ALA A 65 -2.19 8.70 10.10
C ALA A 65 -1.62 7.34 10.59
N TRP A 66 -0.30 7.18 10.71
CA TRP A 66 0.31 6.00 11.35
C TRP A 66 -0.11 5.82 12.82
N HIS A 67 -0.59 6.88 13.47
CA HIS A 67 -1.13 6.84 14.83
C HIS A 67 -2.57 6.30 14.92
N SER A 68 -3.25 6.07 13.79
CA SER A 68 -4.63 5.59 13.79
C SER A 68 -4.79 4.21 14.47
N ASN A 69 -3.75 3.37 14.46
CA ASN A 69 -3.75 2.07 15.15
C ASN A 69 -3.87 2.16 16.69
N LYS A 70 -3.72 3.35 17.30
CA LYS A 70 -3.94 3.56 18.74
C LYS A 70 -5.41 3.76 19.10
N PHE A 71 -6.25 4.07 18.12
CA PHE A 71 -7.68 4.25 18.32
C PHE A 71 -8.49 3.01 17.93
N LEU A 72 -7.86 2.07 17.22
CA LEU A 72 -8.51 0.84 16.76
C LEU A 72 -8.65 -0.16 17.91
N ASN A 73 -9.88 -0.63 18.13
CA ASN A 73 -10.23 -1.66 19.09
C ASN A 73 -10.42 -3.01 18.38
N PRO A 74 -9.50 -3.98 18.55
CA PRO A 74 -9.59 -5.28 17.86
C PRO A 74 -10.83 -6.10 18.22
N ALA A 75 -11.53 -5.78 19.32
CA ALA A 75 -12.78 -6.44 19.66
C ALA A 75 -13.93 -6.06 18.70
N ASN A 76 -13.98 -4.80 18.25
CA ASN A 76 -15.14 -4.23 17.56
C ASN A 76 -14.85 -3.75 16.13
N ASP A 77 -13.59 -3.41 15.86
CA ASP A 77 -13.14 -2.87 14.58
C ASP A 77 -12.48 -3.96 13.73
N GLY A 78 -12.44 -3.72 12.42
CA GLY A 78 -11.67 -4.53 11.47
C GLY A 78 -10.17 -4.25 11.56
N ALA A 79 -9.44 -4.56 10.49
CA ALA A 79 -7.98 -4.43 10.47
C ALA A 79 -7.45 -3.72 9.21
N VAL A 80 -6.38 -2.96 9.39
CA VAL A 80 -5.68 -2.27 8.30
C VAL A 80 -4.24 -2.79 8.24
N PRO A 81 -3.91 -3.70 7.30
CA PRO A 81 -2.52 -4.02 6.96
C PRO A 81 -1.95 -2.96 6.00
N PRO A 82 -1.05 -2.07 6.46
CA PRO A 82 -0.42 -1.10 5.59
C PRO A 82 0.67 -1.78 4.75
N ILE A 83 0.76 -1.42 3.47
CA ILE A 83 1.81 -1.84 2.55
C ILE A 83 2.57 -0.59 2.10
N LEU A 84 3.70 -0.31 2.74
CA LEU A 84 4.57 0.81 2.36
C LEU A 84 5.35 0.42 1.10
N HIS A 85 4.98 1.02 -0.04
CA HIS A 85 5.63 0.79 -1.32
C HIS A 85 6.84 1.72 -1.49
N LEU A 86 8.01 1.22 -1.08
CA LEU A 86 9.30 1.88 -1.25
C LEU A 86 9.83 1.64 -2.66
N ASN A 87 9.27 2.35 -3.64
CA ASN A 87 9.76 2.31 -5.02
C ASN A 87 10.99 3.21 -5.26
N GLY A 88 11.32 4.04 -4.28
CA GLY A 88 12.55 4.83 -4.22
C GLY A 88 12.42 6.25 -4.76
N TYR A 89 11.31 6.60 -5.42
CA TYR A 89 11.20 7.86 -6.17
C TYR A 89 9.78 8.43 -6.24
N LYS A 90 9.67 9.74 -6.04
CA LYS A 90 8.50 10.56 -6.39
C LYS A 90 8.62 11.11 -7.82
N ILE A 91 7.97 12.22 -8.17
CA ILE A 91 7.93 12.76 -9.54
C ILE A 91 9.34 12.99 -10.11
N ALA A 92 10.19 13.70 -9.36
CA ALA A 92 11.51 14.11 -9.84
C ALA A 92 12.62 13.94 -8.79
N ASN A 93 12.31 13.29 -7.66
CA ASN A 93 13.22 13.19 -6.52
C ASN A 93 13.16 11.79 -5.91
N PRO A 94 14.24 11.35 -5.23
CA PRO A 94 14.14 10.22 -4.34
C PRO A 94 13.24 10.51 -3.15
N THR A 95 12.81 9.47 -2.45
CA THR A 95 11.96 9.58 -1.26
C THR A 95 12.77 9.43 0.03
N VAL A 96 12.39 10.15 1.08
CA VAL A 96 13.12 10.18 2.36
C VAL A 96 13.23 8.77 2.94
N LEU A 97 12.10 8.07 3.07
CA LEU A 97 12.05 6.74 3.67
C LEU A 97 12.79 5.67 2.86
N ALA A 98 12.99 5.87 1.56
CA ALA A 98 13.79 4.97 0.75
C ALA A 98 15.31 5.18 0.92
N ARG A 99 15.74 6.31 1.50
CA ARG A 99 17.16 6.70 1.63
C ARG A 99 17.72 6.62 3.04
N ILE A 100 16.87 6.58 4.06
CA ILE A 100 17.32 6.28 5.43
C ILE A 100 17.79 4.82 5.55
N PRO A 101 18.68 4.49 6.49
CA PRO A 101 19.09 3.12 6.77
C PRO A 101 17.90 2.23 7.12
N ARG A 102 17.98 0.94 6.74
CA ARG A 102 16.93 -0.06 7.05
C ARG A 102 16.57 -0.08 8.54
N ALA A 103 17.58 -0.06 9.42
CA ALA A 103 17.38 -0.11 10.86
C ALA A 103 16.64 1.13 11.41
N GLU A 104 16.85 2.30 10.79
CA GLU A 104 16.14 3.53 11.16
C GLU A 104 14.67 3.45 10.75
N LEU A 105 14.40 2.99 9.52
CA LEU A 105 13.03 2.74 9.05
C LEU A 105 12.30 1.71 9.94
N GLU A 106 12.95 0.59 10.25
CA GLU A 106 12.39 -0.44 11.12
C GLU A 106 12.07 0.11 12.51
N SER A 107 12.98 0.89 13.09
CA SER A 107 12.78 1.54 14.39
C SER A 107 11.60 2.52 14.37
N LEU A 108 11.46 3.30 13.30
CA LEU A 108 10.33 4.21 13.11
C LEU A 108 8.99 3.47 13.08
N LEU A 109 8.89 2.41 12.28
CA LEU A 109 7.65 1.62 12.11
C LEU A 109 7.29 0.85 13.39
N ILE A 110 8.30 0.32 14.08
CA ILE A 110 8.16 -0.26 15.42
C ILE A 110 7.70 0.80 16.43
N GLY A 111 8.24 2.02 16.36
CA GLY A 111 7.83 3.16 17.18
C GLY A 111 6.38 3.58 16.94
N TYR A 112 5.89 3.46 15.69
CA TYR A 112 4.48 3.57 15.37
C TYR A 112 3.64 2.37 15.85
N GLY A 113 4.24 1.36 16.47
CA GLY A 113 3.53 0.22 17.04
C GLY A 113 3.07 -0.79 16.00
N TYR A 114 3.79 -0.91 14.89
CA TYR A 114 3.62 -1.98 13.91
C TYR A 114 4.70 -3.05 14.04
N ARG A 115 4.45 -4.20 13.43
CA ARG A 115 5.44 -5.25 13.19
C ARG A 115 5.80 -5.26 11.69
N PRO A 116 6.98 -4.73 11.29
CA PRO A 116 7.32 -4.63 9.88
C PRO A 116 7.83 -5.95 9.31
N TYR A 117 7.26 -6.36 8.19
CA TYR A 117 7.76 -7.43 7.33
C TYR A 117 8.35 -6.83 6.06
N PHE A 118 9.57 -7.22 5.69
CA PHE A 118 10.24 -6.67 4.52
C PHE A 118 10.17 -7.65 3.35
N VAL A 119 9.65 -7.16 2.22
CA VAL A 119 9.65 -7.84 0.93
C VAL A 119 10.51 -7.03 -0.02
N GLU A 120 11.68 -7.55 -0.39
CA GLU A 120 12.71 -6.78 -1.08
C GLU A 120 13.33 -7.60 -2.22
N GLY A 121 13.51 -6.96 -3.36
CA GLY A 121 14.15 -7.60 -4.50
C GLY A 121 13.95 -6.84 -5.80
N HIS A 122 14.29 -7.49 -6.90
CA HIS A 122 14.09 -6.96 -8.25
C HIS A 122 13.61 -8.03 -9.26
N ASP A 123 13.79 -9.31 -8.96
CA ASP A 123 13.33 -10.41 -9.80
C ASP A 123 11.86 -10.75 -9.50
N PRO A 124 10.96 -10.73 -10.50
CA PRO A 124 9.53 -10.95 -10.30
C PRO A 124 9.18 -12.25 -9.58
N GLU A 125 9.69 -13.38 -10.06
CA GLU A 125 9.29 -14.70 -9.55
C GLU A 125 9.65 -14.90 -8.05
N PRO A 126 10.88 -14.63 -7.60
CA PRO A 126 11.20 -14.67 -6.17
C PRO A 126 10.37 -13.68 -5.34
N MET A 127 10.16 -12.47 -5.85
CA MET A 127 9.37 -11.46 -5.13
C MET A 127 7.90 -11.83 -4.99
N HIS A 128 7.29 -12.45 -6.02
CA HIS A 128 5.92 -12.94 -5.93
C HIS A 128 5.78 -14.01 -4.84
N ARG A 129 6.72 -14.96 -4.77
CA ARG A 129 6.71 -16.00 -3.72
C ARG A 129 6.90 -15.40 -2.34
N GLN A 130 7.82 -14.45 -2.19
CA GLN A 130 8.07 -13.78 -0.91
C GLN A 130 6.86 -12.94 -0.46
N MET A 131 6.23 -12.21 -1.39
CA MET A 131 5.04 -11.42 -1.10
C MET A 131 3.87 -12.31 -0.68
N ALA A 132 3.62 -13.42 -1.39
CA ALA A 132 2.57 -14.38 -1.04
C ALA A 132 2.77 -14.95 0.36
N ALA A 133 3.96 -15.49 0.64
CA ALA A 133 4.27 -16.05 1.97
C ALA A 133 4.17 -15.00 3.08
N THR A 134 4.57 -13.75 2.82
CA THR A 134 4.48 -12.66 3.80
C THR A 134 3.03 -12.24 4.05
N LEU A 135 2.21 -12.19 3.00
CA LEU A 135 0.79 -11.89 3.12
C LEU A 135 0.06 -12.98 3.92
N ASP A 136 0.33 -14.25 3.67
CA ASP A 136 -0.26 -15.36 4.42
C ASP A 136 0.03 -15.21 5.93
N VAL A 137 1.29 -15.01 6.30
CA VAL A 137 1.70 -14.76 7.69
C VAL A 137 1.02 -13.50 8.28
N ALA A 138 1.00 -12.40 7.55
CA ALA A 138 0.41 -11.15 8.03
C ALA A 138 -1.10 -11.27 8.25
N ILE A 139 -1.81 -11.97 7.36
CA ILE A 139 -3.26 -12.20 7.47
C ILE A 139 -3.56 -13.17 8.62
N GLU A 140 -2.80 -14.25 8.78
CA GLU A 140 -2.93 -15.16 9.92
C GLU A 140 -2.77 -14.42 11.26
N GLU A 141 -1.75 -13.58 11.38
CA GLU A 141 -1.54 -12.75 12.58
C GLU A 141 -2.68 -11.75 12.81
N ILE A 142 -3.17 -11.12 11.74
CA ILE A 142 -4.32 -10.20 11.82
C ILE A 142 -5.58 -10.92 12.29
N CYS A 143 -5.87 -12.12 11.78
CA CYS A 143 -7.03 -12.89 12.16
C CYS A 143 -6.96 -13.42 13.61
N ALA A 144 -5.75 -13.67 14.12
CA ALA A 144 -5.54 -14.11 15.50
C ALA A 144 -5.80 -13.01 16.55
N ILE A 145 -5.57 -11.73 16.20
CA ILE A 145 -5.67 -10.60 17.13
C ILE A 145 -7.12 -10.41 17.66
N PRO A 146 -8.18 -10.33 16.83
CA PRO A 146 -9.55 -10.22 17.31
C PRO A 146 -10.00 -11.43 18.13
N GLN A 147 -9.56 -12.65 17.77
CA GLN A 147 -9.90 -13.87 18.52
C GLN A 147 -9.42 -13.78 19.96
N ALA A 148 -8.17 -13.35 20.17
CA ALA A 148 -7.63 -13.11 21.50
C ALA A 148 -8.37 -11.99 22.24
N ALA A 149 -8.74 -10.91 21.54
CA ALA A 149 -9.44 -9.77 22.13
C ALA A 149 -10.91 -10.04 22.50
N ARG A 150 -11.55 -11.04 21.88
CA ARG A 150 -12.98 -11.39 22.08
C ARG A 150 -13.20 -12.56 23.04
N THR A 151 -12.15 -13.11 23.64
CA THR A 151 -12.29 -14.23 24.59
C THR A 151 -12.83 -13.72 25.93
N ASP A 152 -13.80 -14.41 26.54
CA ASP A 152 -14.39 -14.01 27.82
C ASP A 152 -13.33 -13.82 28.92
N GLY A 153 -13.33 -12.65 29.56
CA GLY A 153 -12.35 -12.27 30.58
C GLY A 153 -11.03 -11.70 30.04
N ALA A 154 -10.87 -11.57 28.72
CA ALA A 154 -9.74 -10.86 28.14
C ALA A 154 -9.85 -9.36 28.47
N THR A 155 -9.05 -8.89 29.42
CA THR A 155 -8.64 -7.49 29.41
C THR A 155 -7.73 -7.33 28.20
N VAL A 156 -8.09 -6.47 27.24
CA VAL A 156 -7.16 -6.00 26.20
C VAL A 156 -6.10 -5.15 26.92
N ALA A 157 -5.22 -5.80 27.66
CA ALA A 157 -4.28 -5.15 28.55
C ALA A 157 -3.20 -4.42 27.74
N ASP A 158 -2.85 -4.97 26.57
CA ASP A 158 -1.84 -4.42 25.68
C ASP A 158 -2.36 -4.28 24.24
N ARG A 159 -2.10 -3.10 23.65
CA ARG A 159 -2.37 -2.84 22.23
C ARG A 159 -1.48 -3.75 21.37
N PRO A 160 -2.04 -4.52 20.41
CA PRO A 160 -1.24 -5.39 19.56
C PRO A 160 -0.33 -4.57 18.64
N ARG A 161 0.78 -5.19 18.22
CA ARG A 161 1.61 -4.68 17.13
C ARG A 161 1.08 -5.24 15.81
N TRP A 162 0.31 -4.42 15.10
CA TRP A 162 -0.30 -4.83 13.84
C TRP A 162 0.77 -5.15 12.78
N PRO A 163 0.62 -6.25 12.03
CA PRO A 163 1.47 -6.55 10.88
C PRO A 163 1.43 -5.43 9.84
N MET A 164 2.57 -5.11 9.27
CA MET A 164 2.66 -4.26 8.09
C MET A 164 3.73 -4.79 7.13
N ILE A 165 3.62 -4.44 5.85
CA ILE A 165 4.60 -4.86 4.83
C ILE A 165 5.34 -3.64 4.29
N VAL A 166 6.67 -3.72 4.28
CA VAL A 166 7.55 -2.81 3.55
C VAL A 166 7.93 -3.49 2.24
N LEU A 167 7.34 -3.04 1.14
CA LEU A 167 7.62 -3.55 -0.20
C LEU A 167 8.67 -2.66 -0.88
N ARG A 168 9.92 -3.12 -0.94
CA ARG A 168 11.01 -2.44 -1.66
C ARG A 168 11.19 -3.08 -3.04
N SER A 169 10.74 -2.38 -4.07
CA SER A 169 10.82 -2.81 -5.47
C SER A 169 11.27 -1.65 -6.36
N PRO A 170 12.00 -1.85 -7.47
CA PRO A 170 12.40 -0.74 -8.34
C PRO A 170 11.18 -0.07 -8.99
N LYS A 171 11.14 1.27 -9.02
CA LYS A 171 10.11 2.00 -9.78
C LYS A 171 10.15 1.63 -11.27
N GLY A 172 8.98 1.45 -11.88
CA GLY A 172 8.87 0.93 -13.25
C GLY A 172 9.36 -0.51 -13.36
N TRP A 173 9.02 -1.32 -12.35
CA TRP A 173 9.28 -2.75 -12.35
C TRP A 173 8.67 -3.38 -13.62
N THR A 174 9.39 -4.33 -14.23
CA THR A 174 9.11 -4.93 -15.56
C THR A 174 9.12 -3.99 -16.79
N GLY A 175 9.33 -2.67 -16.61
CA GLY A 175 9.49 -1.70 -17.69
C GLY A 175 10.84 -1.79 -18.43
N PRO A 176 11.00 -1.04 -19.56
CA PRO A 176 12.21 -1.07 -20.37
C PRO A 176 13.48 -0.81 -19.56
N LYS A 177 14.50 -1.66 -19.73
CA LYS A 177 15.76 -1.62 -18.96
C LYS A 177 16.75 -0.56 -19.47
N GLU A 178 16.62 -0.13 -20.72
CA GLU A 178 17.53 0.85 -21.36
C GLU A 178 16.99 2.27 -21.22
N VAL A 179 17.37 2.95 -20.13
CA VAL A 179 17.20 4.39 -19.94
C VAL A 179 18.50 4.93 -19.33
N ASP A 180 18.99 6.07 -19.80
CA ASP A 180 20.33 6.63 -19.52
C ASP A 180 20.74 6.72 -18.02
N SER A 181 19.79 6.65 -17.08
CA SER A 181 20.07 6.52 -15.64
C SER A 181 18.86 5.96 -14.87
N GLU A 182 19.08 5.42 -13.67
CA GLU A 182 18.02 4.96 -12.77
C GLU A 182 17.02 6.07 -12.42
N ALA A 183 17.51 7.30 -12.23
CA ALA A 183 16.67 8.47 -12.01
C ALA A 183 15.85 8.85 -13.26
N ALA A 184 16.38 8.62 -14.47
CA ALA A 184 15.64 8.82 -15.71
C ALA A 184 14.58 7.72 -15.91
N ARG A 185 14.90 6.46 -15.61
CA ARG A 185 13.94 5.34 -15.61
C ARG A 185 12.80 5.59 -14.63
N ALA A 186 13.10 6.02 -13.41
CA ALA A 186 12.11 6.34 -12.39
C ALA A 186 11.18 7.51 -12.81
N ARG A 187 11.73 8.54 -13.46
CA ARG A 187 10.95 9.64 -14.04
C ARG A 187 10.06 9.18 -15.20
N GLN A 188 10.60 8.35 -16.10
CA GLN A 188 9.85 7.82 -17.24
C GLN A 188 8.75 6.86 -16.82
N ALA A 189 8.95 6.08 -15.76
CA ALA A 189 7.94 5.20 -15.18
C ALA A 189 6.84 5.94 -14.41
N HIS A 190 7.03 7.22 -14.09
CA HIS A 190 6.04 8.00 -13.35
C HIS A 190 4.93 8.57 -14.25
N ARG A 191 5.24 8.87 -15.52
CA ARG A 191 4.24 9.16 -16.55
C ARG A 191 4.06 7.91 -17.43
N ALA A 192 3.00 7.85 -18.24
CA ALA A 192 2.91 6.77 -19.24
C ALA A 192 4.23 6.73 -20.04
N PRO A 193 4.83 5.54 -20.28
CA PRO A 193 6.06 5.46 -21.05
C PRO A 193 5.82 6.16 -22.39
N ALA A 194 6.57 7.22 -22.68
CA ALA A 194 6.51 7.85 -23.99
C ALA A 194 7.05 6.86 -25.03
N ILE A 195 6.16 6.07 -25.63
CA ILE A 195 6.47 5.30 -26.84
C ILE A 195 6.71 6.35 -27.93
N ARG A 196 7.98 6.62 -28.28
CA ARG A 196 8.30 7.31 -29.52
C ARG A 196 7.67 6.51 -30.68
N GLY A 197 6.92 7.22 -31.51
CA GLY A 197 5.95 6.68 -32.46
C GLY A 197 6.33 5.42 -33.24
N ALA A 198 5.40 4.47 -33.20
CA ALA A 198 4.96 3.54 -34.25
C ALA A 198 6.00 3.01 -35.26
N THR A 199 6.57 1.83 -34.96
CA THR A 199 6.50 0.64 -35.82
C THR A 199 7.07 -0.57 -35.08
N ARG A 200 6.24 -1.28 -34.31
CA ARG A 200 6.33 -2.75 -34.11
C ARG A 200 5.17 -3.17 -33.22
N ARG A 201 4.34 -4.09 -33.74
CA ARG A 201 3.27 -4.75 -32.97
C ARG A 201 3.93 -5.60 -31.91
N GLY A 202 3.67 -5.34 -30.64
CA GLY A 202 4.18 -6.15 -29.54
C GLY A 202 3.80 -5.57 -28.18
N HIS A 203 2.76 -6.15 -27.59
CA HIS A 203 2.44 -6.20 -26.16
C HIS A 203 2.57 -4.89 -25.36
N ALA A 204 1.43 -4.20 -25.22
CA ALA A 204 1.24 -3.18 -24.19
C ALA A 204 1.13 -3.87 -22.82
N GLY A 205 2.19 -3.78 -22.02
CA GLY A 205 2.13 -4.04 -20.59
C GLY A 205 1.83 -2.75 -19.86
N ASP A 206 0.63 -2.63 -19.29
CA ASP A 206 0.24 -1.51 -18.44
C ASP A 206 1.05 -1.55 -17.13
N SER A 207 2.04 -0.67 -17.01
CA SER A 207 2.81 -0.48 -15.77
C SER A 207 2.35 0.79 -15.05
N LYS A 208 1.20 0.71 -14.39
CA LYS A 208 0.81 1.62 -13.31
C LYS A 208 0.22 0.79 -12.18
N LEU A 209 0.95 0.64 -11.08
CA LEU A 209 0.34 0.25 -9.82
C LEU A 209 -0.43 1.49 -9.34
N GLU A 210 -1.71 1.54 -9.67
CA GLU A 210 -2.62 2.50 -9.07
C GLU A 210 -2.98 2.04 -7.66
N MET A 211 -2.99 3.01 -6.74
CA MET A 211 -3.23 2.83 -5.32
C MET A 211 -4.63 2.27 -5.09
N ALA A 212 -4.72 1.04 -4.59
CA ALA A 212 -5.99 0.41 -4.26
C ALA A 212 -6.06 0.20 -2.74
N VAL A 213 -7.10 0.74 -2.11
CA VAL A 213 -7.60 0.17 -0.85
C VAL A 213 -8.38 -1.07 -1.24
N LEU A 214 -7.78 -2.25 -1.09
CA LEU A 214 -8.47 -3.51 -1.34
C LEU A 214 -9.23 -3.88 -0.07
N ALA A 215 -10.56 -3.77 -0.15
CA ALA A 215 -11.50 -4.15 0.90
C ALA A 215 -12.01 -5.57 0.62
N THR A 216 -11.64 -6.53 1.46
CA THR A 216 -12.19 -7.89 1.40
C THR A 216 -13.00 -8.17 2.66
N ARG A 217 -14.28 -8.55 2.49
CA ARG A 217 -15.09 -9.10 3.58
C ARG A 217 -14.79 -10.59 3.72
N GLN A 218 -14.35 -11.02 4.90
CA GLN A 218 -14.21 -12.44 5.17
C GLN A 218 -15.57 -12.99 5.61
N LYS A 219 -16.11 -13.98 4.91
CA LYS A 219 -17.17 -14.84 5.45
C LYS A 219 -16.47 -15.91 6.28
N TYR A 220 -16.71 -15.94 7.59
CA TYR A 220 -16.25 -17.07 8.42
C TYR A 220 -16.94 -18.34 7.92
N ASN A 221 -16.21 -19.15 7.14
CA ASN A 221 -16.50 -20.58 7.11
C ASN A 221 -15.76 -21.15 8.32
N SER A 222 -16.54 -21.50 9.33
CA SER A 222 -16.13 -22.46 10.35
C SER A 222 -15.56 -23.70 9.66
N PHE A 223 -14.27 -23.95 9.83
CA PHE A 223 -13.69 -25.25 9.53
C PHE A 223 -13.89 -26.19 10.75
N PRO A 224 -14.04 -27.49 10.51
CA PRO A 224 -14.62 -28.47 11.45
C PRO A 224 -13.75 -28.81 12.65
#